data_AF-A0A1C3PGE0-F1
#
_entry.id   AF-A0A1C3PGE0-F1
#
_cell.length_a   1.000
_cell.length_b   1.000
_cell.length_c   1.000
_cell.angle_alpha   90.00
_cell.angle_beta   90.00
_cell.angle_gamma   90.00
#
_symmetry.space_group_name_H-M   'P 1'
#
loop_
_entity.id
_entity.type
_entity.pdbx_description
1 polymer ?
#
loop_
_entity_poly.entity_id
_entity_poly.type
_entity_poly.pdbx_seq_one_letter_code
_entity_poly.pdbx_strand_id
1 'polypeptide(L)'
;MTATFQNSAFVLSIGLVFTLIVVGLSRTLPSTMFNGLLAQGIPDSTARTAADLPPIGVLFSAFLGYNPMEQLLTPETLTALPDGGAHVTGHAFFPSLISGPFADGLAAVFAFSITTLVIAAVASFVAGSGQPAVSALGAEPAGVRRDQSEEPGAGLIPGRRVEEAESSGCLR
;
A
#
# COMPACT_ATOMS: atom_id res chain seq x y z
N MET A 1 -20.35 -8.12 23.97
CA MET A 1 -19.19 -7.24 23.77
C MET A 1 -19.12 -6.80 22.30
N THR A 2 -20.04 -5.95 21.87
CA THR A 2 -20.13 -5.52 20.45
C THR A 2 -18.93 -4.70 20.01
N ALA A 3 -18.33 -3.94 20.94
CA ALA A 3 -17.11 -3.16 20.68
C ALA A 3 -15.91 -4.03 20.25
N THR A 4 -15.70 -5.20 20.88
CA THR A 4 -14.62 -6.12 20.47
C THR A 4 -14.84 -6.63 19.05
N PHE A 5 -16.08 -7.00 18.71
CA PHE A 5 -16.44 -7.44 17.34
C PHE A 5 -16.24 -6.35 16.30
N GLN A 6 -16.62 -5.09 16.58
CA GLN A 6 -16.44 -3.98 15.64
C GLN A 6 -14.95 -3.64 15.40
N ASN A 7 -14.13 -3.61 16.46
CA ASN A 7 -12.69 -3.38 16.33
C ASN A 7 -12.01 -4.49 15.51
N SER A 8 -12.35 -5.75 15.79
CA SER A 8 -11.81 -6.89 15.02
C SER A 8 -12.30 -6.91 13.57
N ALA A 9 -13.57 -6.54 13.31
CA ALA A 9 -14.12 -6.49 11.95
C ALA A 9 -13.40 -5.47 11.06
N PHE A 10 -13.01 -4.31 11.61
CA PHE A 10 -12.27 -3.30 10.87
C PHE A 10 -10.87 -3.79 10.45
N VAL A 11 -10.12 -4.40 11.38
CA VAL A 11 -8.79 -4.97 11.09
C VAL A 11 -8.89 -6.12 10.09
N LEU A 12 -9.88 -6.99 10.26
CA LEU A 12 -10.15 -8.08 9.32
C LEU A 12 -10.44 -7.55 7.91
N SER A 13 -11.21 -6.47 7.79
CA SER A 13 -11.52 -5.85 6.49
C SER A 13 -10.26 -5.35 5.78
N ILE A 14 -9.36 -4.69 6.51
CA ILE A 14 -8.07 -4.22 5.94
C ILE A 14 -7.24 -5.42 5.49
N GLY A 15 -7.13 -6.46 6.31
CA GLY A 15 -6.37 -7.66 5.98
C GLY A 15 -6.91 -8.43 4.77
N LEU A 16 -8.23 -8.53 4.64
CA LEU A 16 -8.88 -9.21 3.53
C LEU A 16 -8.70 -8.45 2.22
N VAL A 17 -8.85 -7.12 2.23
CA VAL A 17 -8.61 -6.28 1.05
C VAL A 17 -7.16 -6.41 0.60
N PHE A 18 -6.21 -6.31 1.52
CA PHE A 18 -4.79 -6.48 1.19
C PHE A 18 -4.51 -7.86 0.60
N THR A 19 -5.10 -8.92 1.17
CA THR A 19 -4.95 -10.29 0.65
C THR A 19 -5.50 -10.41 -0.78
N LEU A 20 -6.67 -9.85 -1.06
CA LEU A 20 -7.25 -9.85 -2.41
C LEU A 20 -6.39 -9.11 -3.43
N ILE A 21 -5.84 -7.96 -3.05
CA ILE A 21 -4.90 -7.19 -3.87
C ILE A 21 -3.70 -8.10 -4.20
N VAL A 22 -3.02 -8.65 -3.20
CA VAL A 22 -1.84 -9.51 -3.40
C VAL A 22 -2.16 -10.72 -4.28
N VAL A 23 -3.30 -11.37 -4.08
CA VAL A 23 -3.73 -12.50 -4.93
C VAL A 23 -3.98 -12.06 -6.37
N GLY A 24 -4.59 -10.90 -6.59
CA GLY A 24 -4.81 -10.35 -7.93
C GLY A 24 -3.51 -10.04 -8.65
N LEU A 25 -2.58 -9.36 -7.96
CA LEU A 25 -1.26 -9.04 -8.50
C LEU A 25 -0.41 -10.30 -8.76
N SER A 26 -0.39 -11.27 -7.86
CA SER A 26 0.39 -12.51 -8.01
C SER A 26 -0.01 -13.33 -9.25
N ARG A 27 -1.23 -13.17 -9.77
CA ARG A 27 -1.70 -13.90 -10.95
C ARG A 27 -1.20 -13.30 -12.25
N THR A 28 -1.11 -11.98 -12.33
CA THR A 28 -0.85 -11.27 -13.60
C THR A 28 0.55 -10.67 -13.66
N LEU A 29 1.06 -10.17 -12.52
CA LEU A 29 2.34 -9.47 -12.44
C LEU A 29 3.55 -10.29 -12.93
N PRO A 30 3.76 -11.55 -12.50
CA PRO A 30 4.94 -12.31 -12.92
C PRO A 30 5.00 -12.47 -14.44
N SER A 31 3.85 -12.75 -15.07
CA SER A 31 3.76 -12.91 -16.52
C SER A 31 3.97 -11.60 -17.28
N THR A 32 3.43 -10.49 -16.78
CA THR A 32 3.62 -9.16 -17.40
C THR A 32 5.06 -8.68 -17.27
N MET A 33 5.68 -8.88 -16.10
CA MET A 33 7.10 -8.58 -15.87
C MET A 33 7.99 -9.39 -16.80
N PHE A 34 7.80 -10.71 -16.84
CA PHE A 34 8.60 -11.60 -17.67
C PHE A 34 8.56 -11.22 -19.16
N ASN A 35 7.35 -11.05 -19.71
CA ASN A 35 7.18 -10.67 -21.11
C ASN A 35 7.69 -9.25 -21.40
N GLY A 36 7.48 -8.30 -20.47
CA GLY A 36 7.97 -6.93 -20.59
C GLY A 36 9.50 -6.86 -20.64
N LEU A 37 10.19 -7.66 -19.84
CA LEU A 37 11.65 -7.72 -19.79
C LEU A 37 12.24 -8.43 -21.03
N LEU A 38 11.62 -9.52 -21.47
CA LEU A 38 12.00 -10.20 -22.71
C LEU A 38 11.87 -9.29 -23.93
N ALA A 39 10.80 -8.48 -24.00
CA ALA A 39 10.59 -7.53 -25.09
C ALA A 39 11.70 -6.45 -25.18
N GLN A 40 12.38 -6.18 -24.06
CA GLN A 40 13.53 -5.26 -24.00
C GLN A 40 14.88 -5.96 -24.28
N GLY A 41 14.88 -7.26 -24.57
CA GLY A 41 16.09 -8.04 -24.86
C GLY A 41 16.83 -8.55 -23.63
N ILE A 42 16.19 -8.56 -22.46
CA ILE A 42 16.81 -9.10 -21.23
C ILE A 42 16.83 -10.64 -21.28
N PRO A 43 17.93 -11.29 -20.85
CA PRO A 43 18.00 -12.76 -20.80
C PRO A 43 16.89 -13.41 -19.97
N ASP A 44 16.42 -14.58 -20.40
CA ASP A 44 15.35 -15.36 -19.74
C ASP A 44 15.63 -15.59 -18.25
N SER A 45 16.87 -15.95 -17.89
CA SER A 45 17.27 -16.20 -16.49
C SER A 45 17.02 -14.99 -15.59
N THR A 46 17.38 -13.79 -16.05
CA THR A 46 17.21 -12.55 -15.28
C THR A 46 15.75 -12.12 -15.26
N ALA A 47 15.03 -12.28 -16.38
CA ALA A 47 13.60 -11.99 -16.46
C ALA A 47 12.77 -12.85 -15.49
N ARG A 48 13.14 -14.14 -15.30
CA ARG A 48 12.49 -15.01 -14.29
C ARG A 48 12.77 -14.57 -12.87
N THR A 49 14.03 -14.26 -12.54
CA THR A 49 14.38 -13.74 -11.21
C THR A 49 13.59 -12.48 -10.88
N ALA A 50 13.42 -11.58 -11.86
CA ALA A 50 12.60 -10.38 -11.71
C ALA A 50 11.10 -10.68 -11.52
N ALA A 51 10.57 -11.69 -12.23
CA ALA A 51 9.17 -12.11 -12.12
C ALA A 51 8.82 -12.81 -10.80
N ASP A 52 9.80 -13.45 -10.14
CA ASP A 52 9.64 -14.11 -8.84
C ASP A 52 9.65 -13.14 -7.64
N LEU A 53 9.84 -11.83 -7.87
CA LEU A 53 9.81 -10.84 -6.79
C LEU A 53 8.43 -10.81 -6.10
N PRO A 54 8.40 -10.70 -4.76
CA PRO A 54 7.15 -10.52 -4.03
C PRO A 54 6.39 -9.29 -4.56
N PRO A 55 5.13 -9.43 -5.01
CA PRO A 55 4.36 -8.31 -5.61
C PRO A 55 4.27 -7.08 -4.71
N ILE A 56 4.20 -7.32 -3.40
CA ILE A 56 4.18 -6.27 -2.37
C ILE A 56 5.48 -5.44 -2.44
N GLY A 57 6.63 -6.09 -2.56
CA GLY A 57 7.93 -5.41 -2.65
C GLY A 57 8.07 -4.59 -3.93
N VAL A 58 7.55 -5.11 -5.04
CA VAL A 58 7.51 -4.44 -6.35
C VAL A 58 6.64 -3.17 -6.32
N LEU A 59 5.51 -3.20 -5.61
CA LEU A 59 4.66 -2.02 -5.44
C LEU A 59 5.29 -0.98 -4.51
N PHE A 60 5.90 -1.40 -3.40
CA PHE A 60 6.59 -0.47 -2.50
C PHE A 60 7.80 0.18 -3.17
N SER A 61 8.57 -0.54 -4.00
CA SER A 61 9.65 0.09 -4.76
C SER A 61 9.11 1.15 -5.73
N ALA A 62 7.97 0.88 -6.39
CA ALA A 62 7.31 1.86 -7.24
C ALA A 62 6.84 3.11 -6.47
N PHE A 63 6.25 2.93 -5.27
CA PHE A 63 5.82 4.05 -4.44
C PHE A 63 6.98 4.85 -3.83
N LEU A 64 8.10 4.19 -3.54
CA LEU A 64 9.33 4.86 -3.11
C LEU A 64 10.11 5.50 -4.27
N GLY A 65 9.71 5.22 -5.52
CA GLY A 65 10.36 5.73 -6.73
C GLY A 65 11.63 4.99 -7.14
N TYR A 66 11.95 3.85 -6.51
CA TYR A 66 13.11 3.03 -6.84
C TYR A 66 12.78 1.96 -7.88
N ASN A 67 13.73 1.68 -8.78
CA ASN A 67 13.61 0.66 -9.80
C ASN A 67 14.39 -0.61 -9.40
N PRO A 68 13.72 -1.74 -9.10
CA PRO A 68 14.42 -2.98 -8.73
C PRO A 68 15.30 -3.52 -9.85
N MET A 69 15.06 -3.12 -11.11
CA MET A 69 15.88 -3.52 -12.25
C MET A 69 17.31 -2.99 -12.15
N GLU A 70 17.54 -1.84 -11.51
CA GLU A 70 18.90 -1.33 -11.27
C GLU A 70 19.72 -2.29 -10.39
N GLN A 71 19.04 -3.01 -9.49
CA GLN A 71 19.67 -3.92 -8.55
C GLN A 71 19.78 -5.36 -9.09
N LEU A 72 18.91 -5.72 -10.05
CA LEU A 72 18.87 -7.04 -10.67
C LEU A 72 19.67 -7.14 -11.97
N LEU A 73 19.89 -6.04 -12.67
CA LEU A 73 20.64 -6.00 -13.93
C LEU A 73 22.12 -5.75 -13.65
N THR A 74 22.98 -6.68 -14.09
CA THR A 74 24.43 -6.49 -14.01
C THR A 74 24.91 -5.53 -15.11
N PRO A 75 26.01 -4.80 -14.90
CA PRO A 75 26.59 -3.89 -15.90
C PRO A 75 26.84 -4.54 -17.27
N GLU A 76 27.15 -5.84 -17.29
CA GLU A 76 27.32 -6.65 -18.51
C GLU A 76 26.02 -6.80 -19.30
N THR A 77 24.88 -7.00 -18.62
CA THR A 77 23.57 -7.07 -19.30
C THR A 77 23.11 -5.71 -19.81
N LEU A 78 23.43 -4.63 -19.07
CA LEU A 78 23.07 -3.26 -19.45
C LEU A 78 23.86 -2.80 -20.69
N THR A 79 25.15 -3.12 -20.77
CA THR A 79 26.02 -2.77 -21.91
C THR A 79 25.70 -3.55 -23.18
N ALA A 80 25.03 -4.71 -23.07
CA ALA A 80 24.55 -5.48 -24.22
C ALA A 80 23.24 -4.92 -24.84
N LEU A 81 22.55 -4.00 -24.16
CA LEU A 81 21.32 -3.38 -24.66
C LEU A 81 21.61 -2.16 -25.56
N PRO A 82 20.75 -1.88 -26.56
CA PRO A 82 20.97 -0.82 -27.55
C PRO A 82 21.19 0.58 -26.95
N ASP A 83 20.50 0.89 -25.86
CA ASP A 83 20.56 2.19 -25.16
C ASP A 83 21.35 2.13 -23.84
N GLY A 84 22.18 1.10 -23.64
CA GLY A 84 22.89 0.90 -22.37
C GLY A 84 21.96 0.60 -21.18
N GLY A 85 20.71 0.20 -21.46
CA GLY A 85 19.68 -0.08 -20.45
C GLY A 85 18.97 1.14 -19.86
N ALA A 86 19.25 2.36 -20.34
CA ALA A 86 18.66 3.60 -19.80
C ALA A 86 17.12 3.63 -19.81
N HIS A 87 16.49 3.00 -20.80
CA HIS A 87 15.03 2.90 -20.88
C HIS A 87 14.46 1.96 -19.80
N VAL A 88 15.13 0.83 -19.55
CA VAL A 88 14.70 -0.21 -18.60
C VAL A 88 14.96 0.21 -17.15
N THR A 89 16.05 0.94 -16.90
CA THR A 89 16.38 1.50 -15.58
C THR A 89 15.62 2.80 -15.28
N GLY A 90 15.07 3.46 -16.30
CA GLY A 90 14.28 4.69 -16.12
C GLY A 90 13.01 4.51 -15.27
N HIS A 91 12.53 5.63 -14.71
CA HIS A 91 11.37 5.66 -13.81
C HIS A 91 10.01 5.44 -14.51
N ALA A 92 9.95 5.32 -15.83
CA ALA A 92 8.67 5.17 -16.55
C ALA A 92 8.37 3.72 -16.93
N PHE A 93 9.39 2.95 -17.30
CA PHE A 93 9.24 1.57 -17.79
C PHE A 93 8.64 0.66 -16.71
N PHE A 94 9.25 0.64 -15.53
CA PHE A 94 8.81 -0.21 -14.43
C PHE A 94 7.38 0.12 -13.94
N PRO A 95 7.00 1.39 -13.67
CA PRO A 95 5.61 1.75 -13.36
C PRO A 95 4.60 1.37 -14.45
N SER A 96 4.98 1.48 -15.72
CA SER A 96 4.09 1.09 -16.82
C SER A 96 3.80 -0.42 -16.81
N LEU A 97 4.80 -1.27 -16.49
CA LEU A 97 4.64 -2.72 -16.41
C LEU A 97 3.74 -3.17 -15.24
N ILE A 98 3.76 -2.46 -14.11
CA ILE A 98 2.96 -2.84 -12.93
C ILE A 98 1.54 -2.26 -12.96
N SER A 99 1.29 -1.23 -13.76
CA SER A 99 0.00 -0.53 -13.79
C SER A 99 -1.18 -1.43 -14.18
N GLY A 100 -0.99 -2.31 -15.16
CA GLY A 100 -1.99 -3.30 -15.58
C GLY A 100 -2.32 -4.31 -14.46
N PRO A 101 -1.32 -5.05 -13.94
CA PRO A 101 -1.52 -5.98 -12.83
C PRO A 101 -2.14 -5.34 -11.57
N PHE A 102 -1.77 -4.08 -11.28
CA PHE A 102 -2.37 -3.32 -10.19
C PHE A 102 -3.87 -3.03 -10.44
N ALA A 103 -4.23 -2.63 -11.67
CA ALA A 103 -5.62 -2.44 -12.05
C ALA A 103 -6.44 -3.74 -11.95
N ASP A 104 -5.88 -4.89 -12.35
CA ASP A 104 -6.50 -6.21 -12.15
C ASP A 104 -6.70 -6.54 -10.66
N GLY A 105 -5.71 -6.24 -9.82
CA GLY A 105 -5.81 -6.38 -8.37
C GLY A 105 -6.95 -5.53 -7.79
N LEU A 106 -7.08 -4.28 -8.23
CA LEU A 106 -8.19 -3.40 -7.83
C LEU A 106 -9.54 -3.91 -8.35
N ALA A 107 -9.61 -4.41 -9.58
CA ALA A 107 -10.82 -4.98 -10.15
C ALA A 107 -11.32 -6.18 -9.33
N ALA A 108 -10.41 -7.04 -8.86
CA ALA A 108 -10.75 -8.17 -7.99
C ALA A 108 -11.35 -7.70 -6.65
N VAL A 109 -10.78 -6.66 -6.03
CA VAL A 109 -11.32 -6.07 -4.78
C VAL A 109 -12.70 -5.47 -5.00
N PHE A 110 -12.90 -4.72 -6.09
CA PHE A 110 -14.21 -4.14 -6.39
C PHE A 110 -15.26 -5.22 -6.67
N ALA A 111 -14.93 -6.26 -7.43
CA ALA A 111 -15.83 -7.38 -7.69
C ALA A 111 -16.22 -8.11 -6.40
N PHE A 112 -15.25 -8.36 -5.51
CA PHE A 112 -15.50 -8.93 -4.19
C PHE A 112 -16.40 -8.03 -3.33
N SER A 113 -16.14 -6.71 -3.34
CA SER A 113 -16.93 -5.74 -2.57
C SER A 113 -18.38 -5.69 -3.04
N ILE A 114 -18.62 -5.66 -4.36
CA ILE A 114 -19.96 -5.73 -4.94
C ILE A 114 -20.67 -7.01 -4.51
N THR A 115 -19.99 -8.15 -4.60
CA THR A 115 -20.55 -9.45 -4.19
C THR A 115 -20.95 -9.43 -2.72
N THR A 116 -20.07 -8.90 -1.86
CA THR A 116 -20.33 -8.79 -0.42
C THR A 116 -21.48 -7.84 -0.11
N LEU A 117 -21.59 -6.71 -0.82
CA LEU A 117 -22.70 -5.76 -0.69
C LEU A 117 -24.03 -6.38 -1.12
N VAL A 118 -24.04 -7.18 -2.19
CA VAL A 118 -25.24 -7.92 -2.62
C VAL A 118 -25.67 -8.91 -1.55
N ILE A 119 -24.73 -9.67 -0.96
CA ILE A 119 -25.02 -10.60 0.13
C ILE A 119 -25.59 -9.84 1.35
N ALA A 120 -24.97 -8.73 1.72
CA ALA A 120 -25.43 -7.89 2.84
C ALA A 120 -26.83 -7.31 2.58
N ALA A 121 -27.12 -6.86 1.35
CA ALA A 121 -28.43 -6.35 0.96
C ALA A 121 -29.52 -7.44 1.03
N VAL A 122 -29.24 -8.64 0.54
CA VAL A 122 -30.18 -9.78 0.63
C VAL A 122 -30.41 -10.17 2.08
N ALA A 123 -29.35 -10.25 2.89
CA ALA A 123 -29.47 -10.51 4.33
C ALA A 123 -30.30 -9.43 5.04
N SER A 124 -30.08 -8.15 4.71
CA SER A 124 -30.86 -7.02 5.23
C SER A 124 -32.33 -7.06 4.82
N PHE A 125 -32.64 -7.55 3.62
CA PHE A 125 -34.02 -7.68 3.14
C PHE A 125 -34.76 -8.84 3.83
N VAL A 126 -34.08 -9.99 4.01
CA VAL A 126 -34.65 -11.18 4.68
C VAL A 126 -34.79 -11.00 6.19
N ALA A 127 -33.90 -10.22 6.82
CA ALA A 127 -33.99 -9.90 8.26
C ALA A 127 -35.28 -9.14 8.65
N GLY A 128 -36.02 -8.61 7.67
CA GLY A 128 -37.26 -7.86 7.88
C GLY A 128 -37.02 -6.49 8.51
N SER A 129 -38.03 -5.63 8.52
CA SER A 129 -38.00 -4.28 9.10
C SER A 129 -38.00 -4.28 10.64
N GLY A 130 -37.44 -5.32 11.28
CA GLY A 130 -37.18 -5.33 12.71
C GLY A 130 -36.12 -4.29 12.97
N GLN A 131 -36.55 -3.05 13.26
CA GLN A 131 -35.67 -1.95 13.65
C GLN A 131 -34.69 -2.51 14.68
N PRO A 132 -33.38 -2.56 14.38
CA PRO A 132 -32.43 -2.48 15.45
C PRO A 132 -32.77 -1.13 16.07
N ALA A 133 -33.20 -1.11 17.32
CA ALA A 133 -32.95 0.05 18.14
C ALA A 133 -31.42 0.24 18.08
N VAL A 134 -30.96 1.02 17.09
CA VAL A 134 -29.64 1.62 17.10
C VAL A 134 -29.72 2.58 18.27
N SER A 135 -29.60 2.03 19.48
CA SER A 135 -29.10 2.80 20.61
C SER A 135 -27.81 3.39 20.09
N ALA A 136 -27.85 4.70 19.90
CA ALA A 136 -26.77 5.53 19.43
C ALA A 136 -25.54 5.39 20.35
N LEU A 137 -24.77 4.33 20.19
CA LEU A 137 -23.35 4.29 20.51
C LEU A 137 -22.62 4.36 19.17
N GLY A 138 -22.47 5.57 18.64
CA GLY A 138 -21.67 5.84 17.43
C GLY A 138 -22.26 6.83 16.44
N ALA A 139 -23.44 7.41 16.71
CA ALA A 139 -23.92 8.58 15.96
C ALA A 139 -23.16 9.83 16.44
N GLU A 140 -21.88 9.93 16.07
CA GLU A 140 -21.24 11.24 15.96
C GLU A 140 -21.78 11.90 14.67
N PRO A 141 -22.32 13.13 14.75
CA PRO A 141 -23.05 13.73 13.64
C PRO A 141 -22.15 13.92 12.42
N ALA A 142 -22.76 13.75 11.24
CA ALA A 142 -22.20 14.15 9.96
C ALA A 142 -21.75 15.63 10.03
N GLY A 143 -20.44 15.86 10.17
CA GLY A 143 -19.90 17.21 10.31
C GLY A 143 -18.40 17.33 10.59
N VAL A 144 -17.69 16.25 10.95
CA VAL A 144 -16.24 16.28 11.08
C VAL A 144 -15.59 15.67 9.86
N ARG A 145 -14.93 16.52 9.06
CA ARG A 145 -13.87 16.14 8.13
C ARG A 145 -12.90 15.25 8.91
N ARG A 146 -12.97 13.93 8.71
CA ARG A 146 -11.99 12.97 9.23
C ARG A 146 -10.69 13.23 8.48
N ASP A 147 -9.88 14.10 9.05
CA ASP A 147 -8.50 14.30 8.68
C ASP A 147 -7.76 12.99 9.01
N GLN A 148 -7.51 12.18 7.98
CA GLN A 148 -6.65 10.99 8.10
C GLN A 148 -5.17 11.38 7.94
N SER A 149 -4.76 12.53 8.48
CA SER A 149 -3.35 12.88 8.58
C SER A 149 -2.85 12.46 9.96
N GLU A 150 -2.53 11.18 10.11
CA GLU A 150 -1.65 10.76 11.20
C GLU A 150 -0.43 10.09 10.59
N GLU A 151 0.50 10.95 10.16
CA GLU A 151 1.89 10.59 9.89
C GLU A 151 2.66 10.46 11.22
N PRO A 152 3.56 9.47 11.36
CA PRO A 152 4.30 9.21 12.58
C PRO A 152 5.66 9.94 12.61
N GLY A 153 5.94 10.62 13.74
CA GLY A 153 7.31 10.80 14.24
C GLY A 153 7.94 12.19 14.14
N ALA A 154 8.19 12.83 15.28
CA ALA A 154 9.40 13.60 15.56
C ALA A 154 9.46 13.95 17.05
N GLY A 155 10.57 13.61 17.70
CA GLY A 155 10.73 13.59 19.15
C GLY A 155 10.56 14.95 19.84
N LEU A 156 9.83 14.92 20.95
CA LEU A 156 9.87 15.96 21.96
C LEU A 156 11.06 15.69 22.88
N ILE A 157 12.23 16.26 22.55
CA ILE A 157 13.31 16.46 23.51
C ILE A 157 12.76 17.40 24.60
N PRO A 158 12.68 17.01 25.89
CA PRO A 158 12.31 17.93 26.94
C PRO A 158 13.46 18.92 27.13
N GLY A 159 13.22 20.17 26.73
CA GLY A 159 14.12 21.28 27.02
C GLY A 159 14.34 21.38 28.53
N ARG A 160 15.54 20.99 28.94
CA ARG A 160 16.14 21.19 30.26
C ARG A 160 16.00 22.68 30.62
N ARG A 161 15.07 23.02 31.53
CA ARG A 161 15.08 24.34 32.18
C ARG A 161 16.29 24.33 33.10
N VAL A 162 17.37 24.97 32.62
CA VAL A 162 18.57 25.22 33.41
C VAL A 162 18.17 26.14 34.55
N GLU A 163 18.16 25.56 35.75
CA GLU A 163 18.26 26.26 37.02
C GLU A 163 19.74 26.68 37.14
N GLU A 164 20.01 27.96 36.98
CA GLU A 164 21.29 28.57 37.38
C GLU A 164 20.96 29.80 38.21
N ALA A 165 21.00 29.58 39.51
CA ALA A 165 21.07 30.62 40.52
C ALA A 165 22.54 31.03 40.68
N GLU A 166 22.83 32.33 40.60
CA GLU A 166 23.75 33.08 41.49
C GLU A 166 23.84 34.51 40.95
N SER A 167 23.41 35.54 41.69
CA SER A 167 24.08 36.14 42.86
C SER A 167 25.28 37.02 42.49
N SER A 168 25.23 38.27 42.95
CA SER A 168 26.25 39.35 42.95
C SER A 168 26.08 40.43 41.87
N GLY A 169 25.84 41.71 42.20
CA GLY A 169 25.76 42.33 43.52
C GLY A 169 25.51 43.85 43.52
N CYS A 170 25.48 44.38 44.74
CA CYS A 170 25.57 45.78 45.20
C CYS A 170 24.43 46.74 44.81
N LEU A 171 23.49 47.12 45.70
CA LEU A 171 23.61 48.05 46.87
C LEU A 171 24.26 49.40 46.56
N ARG A 172 23.51 50.46 46.89
CA ARG A 172 23.92 51.76 47.47
C ARG A 172 25.15 52.47 46.92
#